data_AF-A0A9E1MC11-F1
#
_entry.id   AF-A0A9E1MC11-F1
#
_cell.length_a   1.000
_cell.length_b   1.000
_cell.length_c   1.000
_cell.angle_alpha   90.00
_cell.angle_beta   90.00
_cell.angle_gamma   90.00
#
_symmetry.space_group_name_H-M   'P 1'
#
loop_
_entity.id
_entity.type
_entity.pdbx_description
1 polymer ?
#
loop_
_entity_poly.entity_id
_entity_poly.type
_entity_poly.pdbx_seq_one_letter_code
_entity_poly.pdbx_strand_id
1 'polypeptide(L)'
;MWIFEGILYVILLLVFIRYDRKKRLWIKTVSQEEKFEHYLSELSATYGKQKNIEEAVAEVEESHTVTLPTEHSYVRIYGAMCAVIREDGDMLSDGYSVFQRNLQYLKEEIRENLLLCKSKMHGFTGLDVLSVLPVCFLPVVRLWAIRVSEGLSAYYYGSYGMLTTVLLFAATIGIYGLILWLFLPDEEQKDRYRLEKWLLQFPWMAYLLDVYVSRHYTKCLKKNEQIKQLQGFGNVRAFLMKKVCFFAAALLGSVLFLTVYQNAERSQILTQIKIPSYQLMMLPERAQEQVK
;
A
#
# COMPACT_ATOMS: atom_id res chain seq x y z
N MET A 1 19.34 20.63 -10.57
CA MET A 1 18.45 20.61 -9.39
C MET A 1 16.98 20.49 -9.79
N TRP A 2 16.45 21.37 -10.66
CA TRP A 2 15.07 21.29 -11.18
C TRP A 2 14.71 19.95 -11.83
N ILE A 3 15.64 19.36 -12.58
CA ILE A 3 15.45 18.02 -13.20
C ILE A 3 15.28 16.93 -12.12
N PHE A 4 16.06 17.02 -11.02
CA PHE A 4 16.02 16.04 -9.94
C PHE A 4 14.73 16.16 -9.11
N GLU A 5 14.32 17.39 -8.78
CA GLU A 5 13.02 17.63 -8.14
C GLU A 5 11.87 17.16 -9.04
N GLY A 6 11.93 17.44 -10.35
CA GLY A 6 10.96 16.94 -11.32
C GLY A 6 10.85 15.42 -11.32
N ILE A 7 11.98 14.70 -11.27
CA ILE A 7 11.99 13.23 -11.16
C ILE A 7 11.32 12.77 -9.85
N LEU A 8 11.59 13.42 -8.72
CA LEU A 8 10.95 13.09 -7.44
C LEU A 8 9.43 13.29 -7.46
N TYR A 9 8.96 14.39 -8.05
CA TYR A 9 7.52 14.64 -8.23
C TYR A 9 6.87 13.61 -9.17
N VAL A 10 7.57 13.19 -10.24
CA VAL A 10 7.08 12.12 -11.14
C VAL A 10 6.98 10.79 -10.40
N ILE A 11 7.98 10.43 -9.59
CA ILE A 11 7.93 9.22 -8.77
C ILE A 11 6.75 9.29 -7.79
N LEU A 12 6.57 10.42 -7.10
CA LEU A 12 5.46 10.61 -6.17
C LEU A 12 4.10 10.52 -6.88
N LEU A 13 3.97 11.10 -8.08
CA LEU A 13 2.76 10.98 -8.92
C LEU A 13 2.49 9.54 -9.34
N LEU A 14 3.50 8.79 -9.79
CA LEU A 14 3.33 7.38 -10.18
C LEU A 14 2.88 6.53 -8.99
N VAL A 15 3.48 6.77 -7.83
CA VAL A 15 3.13 6.12 -6.57
C VAL A 15 1.69 6.46 -6.20
N PHE A 16 1.31 7.74 -6.24
CA PHE A 16 -0.05 8.20 -5.97
C PHE A 16 -1.08 7.61 -6.94
N ILE A 17 -0.82 7.62 -8.25
CA ILE A 17 -1.70 7.02 -9.27
C ILE A 17 -1.91 5.53 -9.03
N ARG A 18 -0.84 4.80 -8.69
CA ARG A 18 -0.93 3.35 -8.41
C ARG A 18 -1.77 3.11 -7.16
N TYR A 19 -1.62 3.93 -6.13
CA TYR A 19 -2.38 3.82 -4.89
C TYR A 19 -3.84 4.23 -5.04
N ASP A 20 -4.14 5.32 -5.75
CA ASP A 20 -5.50 5.75 -6.07
C ASP A 20 -6.25 4.71 -6.90
N ARG A 21 -5.56 4.03 -7.82
CA ARG A 21 -6.13 2.88 -8.53
C ARG A 21 -6.54 1.78 -7.56
N LYS A 22 -5.70 1.45 -6.58
CA LYS A 22 -6.01 0.43 -5.55
C LYS A 22 -7.18 0.86 -4.66
N LYS A 23 -7.18 2.12 -4.19
CA LYS A 23 -8.29 2.71 -3.42
C LYS A 23 -9.61 2.62 -4.18
N ARG A 24 -9.62 2.97 -5.47
CA ARG A 24 -10.83 2.87 -6.33
C ARG A 24 -11.30 1.44 -6.54
N LEU A 25 -10.39 0.48 -6.71
CA LEU A 25 -10.75 -0.93 -6.80
C LEU A 25 -11.42 -1.41 -5.51
N TRP A 26 -10.87 -1.04 -4.36
CA TRP A 26 -11.46 -1.40 -3.08
C TRP A 26 -12.84 -0.77 -2.86
N ILE A 27 -13.03 0.51 -3.20
CA ILE A 27 -14.37 1.15 -3.14
C ILE A 27 -15.38 0.41 -4.03
N LYS A 28 -14.96 -0.08 -5.20
CA LYS A 28 -15.82 -0.91 -6.04
C LYS A 28 -16.18 -2.22 -5.35
N THR A 29 -15.23 -2.92 -4.71
CA THR A 29 -15.50 -4.15 -3.95
C THR A 29 -16.52 -3.90 -2.84
N VAL A 30 -16.32 -2.85 -2.05
CA VAL A 30 -17.25 -2.46 -0.97
C VAL A 30 -18.66 -2.17 -1.50
N SER A 31 -18.76 -1.47 -2.64
CA SER A 31 -20.05 -1.21 -3.28
C SER A 31 -20.74 -2.49 -3.78
N GLN A 32 -19.97 -3.50 -4.20
CA GLN A 32 -20.51 -4.81 -4.56
C GLN A 32 -21.01 -5.56 -3.31
N GLU A 33 -20.26 -5.52 -2.20
CA GLU A 33 -20.69 -6.12 -0.92
C GLU A 33 -21.98 -5.48 -0.38
N GLU A 34 -22.15 -4.16 -0.51
CA GLU A 34 -23.38 -3.46 -0.14
C GLU A 34 -24.58 -3.92 -0.97
N LYS A 35 -24.41 -4.08 -2.29
CA LYS A 35 -25.45 -4.67 -3.15
C LYS A 35 -25.76 -6.12 -2.77
N PHE A 36 -24.76 -6.88 -2.33
CA PHE A 36 -24.99 -8.25 -1.86
C PHE A 36 -25.80 -8.30 -0.58
N GLU A 37 -25.53 -7.40 0.37
CA GLU A 37 -26.29 -7.32 1.62
C GLU A 37 -27.77 -7.05 1.33
N HIS A 38 -28.06 -6.15 0.38
CA HIS A 38 -29.42 -5.89 -0.10
C HIS A 38 -30.06 -7.13 -0.72
N TYR A 39 -29.35 -7.84 -1.60
CA TYR A 39 -29.81 -9.11 -2.20
C TYR A 39 -30.15 -10.16 -1.13
N LEU A 40 -29.26 -10.39 -0.15
CA LEU A 40 -29.51 -11.35 0.94
C LEU A 40 -30.69 -10.92 1.81
N SER A 41 -30.89 -9.60 1.98
CA SER A 41 -32.05 -9.08 2.72
C SER A 41 -33.37 -9.35 1.99
N GLU A 42 -33.41 -9.19 0.68
CA GLU A 42 -34.59 -9.48 -0.15
C GLU A 42 -34.88 -10.98 -0.16
N LEU A 43 -33.84 -11.80 -0.35
CA LEU A 43 -33.92 -13.26 -0.28
C LEU A 43 -34.44 -13.77 1.07
N SER A 44 -33.97 -13.19 2.17
CA SER A 44 -34.46 -13.57 3.51
C SER A 44 -35.96 -13.29 3.65
N ALA A 45 -36.45 -12.20 3.04
CA ALA A 45 -37.85 -11.81 3.08
C ALA A 45 -38.74 -12.68 2.16
N THR A 46 -38.27 -13.05 0.97
CA THR A 46 -39.01 -13.94 0.05
C THR A 46 -39.05 -15.37 0.59
N TYR A 47 -37.93 -15.88 1.11
CA TYR A 47 -37.86 -17.21 1.72
C TYR A 47 -38.81 -17.34 2.91
N GLY A 48 -38.93 -16.31 3.75
CA GLY A 48 -39.88 -16.28 4.86
C GLY A 48 -41.35 -16.42 4.42
N LYS A 49 -41.69 -16.03 3.18
CA LYS A 49 -43.05 -16.14 2.62
C LYS A 49 -43.30 -17.49 1.97
N GLN A 50 -42.38 -17.96 1.13
CA GLN A 50 -42.57 -19.15 0.28
C GLN A 50 -42.09 -20.45 0.92
N LYS A 51 -41.14 -20.40 1.87
CA LYS A 51 -40.47 -21.57 2.49
C LYS A 51 -39.89 -22.59 1.49
N ASN A 52 -39.77 -22.20 0.21
CA ASN A 52 -39.14 -22.98 -0.85
C ASN A 52 -37.99 -22.15 -1.42
N ILE A 53 -36.79 -22.74 -1.44
CA ILE A 53 -35.57 -22.05 -1.91
C ILE A 53 -35.62 -21.78 -3.40
N GLU A 54 -36.10 -22.73 -4.22
CA GLU A 54 -36.01 -22.59 -5.68
C GLU A 54 -36.89 -21.44 -6.19
N GLU A 55 -38.08 -21.31 -5.62
CA GLU A 55 -39.01 -20.21 -5.94
C GLU A 55 -38.50 -18.87 -5.42
N ALA A 56 -37.98 -18.85 -4.19
CA ALA A 56 -37.43 -17.64 -3.57
C ALA A 56 -36.16 -17.14 -4.25
N VAL A 57 -35.29 -18.05 -4.73
CA VAL A 57 -34.08 -17.70 -5.49
C VAL A 57 -34.46 -17.24 -6.89
N ALA A 58 -35.39 -17.93 -7.57
CA ALA A 58 -35.84 -17.54 -8.91
C ALA A 58 -36.48 -16.14 -8.92
N GLU A 59 -37.32 -15.81 -7.93
CA GLU A 59 -37.96 -14.48 -7.81
C GLU A 59 -36.93 -13.36 -7.59
N VAL A 60 -35.91 -13.60 -6.77
CA VAL A 60 -34.89 -12.59 -6.43
C VAL A 60 -33.83 -12.47 -7.54
N GLU A 61 -33.53 -13.56 -8.26
CA GLU A 61 -32.63 -13.55 -9.40
C GLU A 61 -33.25 -12.83 -10.61
N GLU A 62 -34.58 -12.83 -10.73
CA GLU A 62 -35.33 -12.06 -11.73
C GLU A 62 -35.36 -10.54 -11.39
N SER A 63 -35.36 -10.17 -10.10
CA SER A 63 -35.33 -8.76 -9.66
C SER A 63 -33.92 -8.16 -9.64
N HIS A 64 -32.89 -8.95 -9.33
CA HIS A 64 -31.50 -8.50 -9.20
C HIS A 64 -30.53 -9.48 -9.88
N THR A 65 -29.90 -9.05 -10.99
CA THR A 65 -28.75 -9.77 -11.54
C THR A 65 -27.62 -9.74 -10.50
N VAL A 66 -27.30 -10.90 -9.91
CA VAL A 66 -26.17 -11.05 -8.99
C VAL A 66 -24.89 -10.71 -9.74
N THR A 67 -24.40 -9.48 -9.58
CA THR A 67 -23.19 -8.98 -10.24
C THR A 67 -21.94 -9.14 -9.37
N LEU A 68 -22.02 -10.01 -8.35
CA LEU A 68 -20.85 -10.32 -7.54
C LEU A 68 -19.95 -11.29 -8.30
N PRO A 69 -18.64 -11.03 -8.35
CA PRO A 69 -17.70 -12.00 -8.86
C PRO A 69 -17.77 -13.27 -8.01
N THR A 70 -17.96 -14.41 -8.68
CA THR A 70 -18.05 -15.77 -8.13
C THR A 70 -16.87 -16.19 -7.23
N GLU A 71 -15.81 -15.39 -7.18
CA GLU A 71 -14.60 -15.63 -6.37
C GLU A 71 -14.65 -15.05 -4.95
N HIS A 72 -15.67 -14.24 -4.60
CA HIS A 72 -15.75 -13.63 -3.27
C HIS A 72 -16.10 -14.65 -2.18
N SER A 73 -15.53 -14.50 -0.98
CA SER A 73 -15.69 -15.47 0.11
C SER A 73 -17.15 -15.66 0.50
N TYR A 74 -17.89 -14.55 0.65
CA TYR A 74 -19.31 -14.58 1.03
C TYR A 74 -20.21 -15.28 0.01
N VAL A 75 -19.95 -15.11 -1.29
CA VAL A 75 -20.72 -15.78 -2.35
C VAL A 75 -20.50 -17.29 -2.33
N ARG A 76 -19.27 -17.74 -2.03
CA ARG A 76 -18.98 -19.17 -1.87
C ARG A 76 -19.66 -19.77 -0.64
N ILE A 77 -19.67 -19.04 0.47
CA ILE A 77 -20.36 -19.45 1.70
C ILE A 77 -21.86 -19.57 1.44
N TYR A 78 -22.46 -18.55 0.80
CA TYR A 78 -23.86 -18.56 0.37
C TYR A 78 -24.16 -19.75 -0.57
N GLY A 79 -23.37 -19.95 -1.62
CA GLY A 79 -23.56 -21.06 -2.55
C GLY A 79 -23.46 -22.44 -1.88
N ALA A 80 -22.55 -22.59 -0.91
CA ALA A 80 -22.45 -23.81 -0.10
C ALA A 80 -23.69 -24.01 0.78
N MET A 81 -24.22 -22.94 1.40
CA MET A 81 -25.46 -23.01 2.17
C MET A 81 -26.64 -23.44 1.28
N CYS A 82 -26.80 -22.85 0.09
CA CYS A 82 -27.85 -23.24 -0.85
C CYS A 82 -27.72 -24.70 -1.32
N ALA A 83 -26.49 -25.18 -1.56
CA ALA A 83 -26.26 -26.56 -1.96
C ALA A 83 -26.67 -27.55 -0.85
N VAL A 84 -26.29 -27.28 0.40
CA VAL A 84 -26.66 -28.12 1.55
C VAL A 84 -28.17 -28.19 1.71
N ILE A 85 -28.89 -27.07 1.64
CA ILE A 85 -30.35 -27.11 1.81
C ILE A 85 -31.06 -27.79 0.63
N ARG A 86 -30.50 -27.72 -0.59
CA ARG A 86 -31.07 -28.44 -1.74
C ARG A 86 -30.89 -29.95 -1.61
N GLU A 87 -29.82 -30.42 -0.98
CA GLU A 87 -29.54 -31.84 -0.76
C GLU A 87 -30.28 -32.40 0.46
N ASP A 88 -30.20 -31.70 1.60
CA ASP A 88 -30.67 -32.20 2.90
C ASP A 88 -32.04 -31.63 3.33
N GLY A 89 -32.55 -30.61 2.63
CA GLY A 89 -33.73 -29.86 3.06
C GLY A 89 -33.45 -28.91 4.23
N ASP A 90 -34.40 -28.02 4.53
CA ASP A 90 -34.25 -27.08 5.63
C ASP A 90 -34.69 -27.73 6.95
N MET A 91 -33.74 -27.85 7.88
CA MET A 91 -34.02 -28.35 9.23
C MET A 91 -34.57 -27.24 10.10
N LEU A 92 -35.56 -27.57 10.94
CA LEU A 92 -36.07 -26.65 11.97
C LEU A 92 -35.31 -26.90 13.28
N SER A 93 -34.56 -25.89 13.74
CA SER A 93 -33.89 -25.88 15.05
C SER A 93 -34.59 -24.84 15.92
N ASP A 94 -35.12 -25.23 17.07
CA ASP A 94 -35.79 -24.34 18.03
C ASP A 94 -36.99 -23.57 17.44
N GLY A 95 -37.72 -24.17 16.49
CA GLY A 95 -38.88 -23.56 15.85
C GLY A 95 -38.57 -22.58 14.71
N TYR A 96 -37.29 -22.35 14.40
CA TYR A 96 -36.84 -21.51 13.28
C TYR A 96 -36.09 -22.33 12.22
N SER A 97 -36.15 -21.88 10.96
CA SER A 97 -35.39 -22.46 9.86
C SER A 97 -33.90 -22.21 10.03
N VAL A 98 -33.09 -23.27 9.90
CA VAL A 98 -31.63 -23.17 9.96
C VAL A 98 -31.11 -22.30 8.83
N PHE A 99 -31.71 -22.39 7.63
CA PHE A 99 -31.33 -21.54 6.50
C PHE A 99 -31.51 -20.05 6.79
N GLN A 100 -32.67 -19.64 7.30
CA GLN A 100 -32.97 -18.24 7.59
C GLN A 100 -32.03 -17.67 8.66
N ARG A 101 -31.73 -18.46 9.70
CA ARG A 101 -30.76 -18.08 10.73
C ARG A 101 -29.36 -17.90 10.16
N ASN A 102 -28.90 -18.82 9.31
CA ASN A 102 -27.59 -18.72 8.66
C ASN A 102 -27.49 -17.53 7.70
N LEU A 103 -28.56 -17.24 6.96
CA LEU A 103 -28.65 -16.08 6.09
C LEU A 103 -28.59 -14.77 6.89
N GLN A 104 -29.25 -14.74 8.05
CA GLN A 104 -29.17 -13.61 8.97
C GLN A 104 -27.76 -13.42 9.54
N TYR A 105 -27.07 -14.49 9.92
CA TYR A 105 -25.68 -14.40 10.38
C TYR A 105 -24.74 -13.87 9.30
N LEU A 106 -24.84 -14.39 8.07
CA LEU A 106 -24.04 -13.92 6.94
C LEU A 106 -24.30 -12.45 6.65
N LYS A 107 -25.57 -12.02 6.69
CA LYS A 107 -25.97 -10.62 6.52
C LYS A 107 -25.40 -9.72 7.61
N GLU A 108 -25.48 -10.13 8.87
CA GLU A 108 -24.96 -9.34 10.00
C GLU A 108 -23.44 -9.19 9.90
N GLU A 109 -22.72 -10.25 9.54
CA GLU A 109 -21.26 -10.22 9.33
C GLU A 109 -20.87 -9.26 8.19
N ILE A 110 -21.58 -9.31 7.05
CA ILE A 110 -21.35 -8.37 5.93
C ILE A 110 -21.62 -6.93 6.38
N ARG A 111 -22.71 -6.72 7.11
CA ARG A 111 -23.10 -5.40 7.62
C ARG A 111 -22.07 -4.83 8.59
N GLU A 112 -21.60 -5.63 9.54
CA GLU A 112 -20.56 -5.22 10.48
C GLU A 112 -19.27 -4.81 9.75
N ASN A 113 -18.85 -5.62 8.77
CA ASN A 113 -17.69 -5.30 7.93
C ASN A 113 -17.90 -4.01 7.10
N LEU A 114 -19.09 -3.81 6.53
CA LEU A 114 -19.44 -2.59 5.80
C LEU A 114 -19.42 -1.36 6.72
N LEU A 115 -19.91 -1.49 7.96
CA LEU A 115 -19.87 -0.42 8.96
C LEU A 115 -18.43 -0.09 9.38
N LEU A 116 -17.59 -1.10 9.59
CA LEU A 116 -16.16 -0.90 9.86
C LEU A 116 -15.46 -0.19 8.69
N CYS A 117 -15.76 -0.59 7.46
CA CYS A 117 -15.27 0.04 6.24
C CYS A 117 -15.70 1.52 6.16
N LYS A 118 -17.00 1.81 6.35
CA LYS A 118 -17.53 3.17 6.36
C LYS A 118 -16.87 4.01 7.45
N SER A 119 -16.73 3.48 8.67
CA SER A 119 -16.06 4.19 9.78
C SER A 119 -14.62 4.57 9.44
N LYS A 120 -13.83 3.63 8.92
CA LYS A 120 -12.46 3.90 8.43
C LYS A 120 -12.48 4.96 7.33
N MET A 121 -13.36 4.85 6.35
CA MET A 121 -13.44 5.80 5.25
C MET A 121 -13.68 7.23 5.75
N HIS A 122 -14.59 7.42 6.70
CA HIS A 122 -14.85 8.72 7.31
C HIS A 122 -13.65 9.23 8.11
N GLY A 123 -13.00 8.37 8.92
CA GLY A 123 -11.82 8.75 9.71
C GLY A 123 -10.60 9.16 8.88
N PHE A 124 -10.47 8.62 7.66
CA PHE A 124 -9.36 8.93 6.74
C PHE A 124 -9.71 9.95 5.65
N THR A 125 -10.95 10.42 5.59
CA THR A 125 -11.36 11.44 4.63
C THR A 125 -10.60 12.74 4.92
N GLY A 126 -9.74 13.17 3.99
CA GLY A 126 -8.94 14.39 4.10
C GLY A 126 -7.54 14.21 4.69
N LEU A 127 -7.25 13.09 5.36
CA LEU A 127 -5.90 12.79 5.85
C LEU A 127 -4.93 12.50 4.69
N ASP A 128 -5.44 11.90 3.63
CA ASP A 128 -4.73 11.72 2.36
C ASP A 128 -4.32 13.05 1.75
N VAL A 129 -5.25 14.00 1.63
CA VAL A 129 -4.99 15.35 1.11
C VAL A 129 -4.01 16.11 2.01
N LEU A 130 -4.19 16.04 3.34
CA LEU A 130 -3.34 16.73 4.30
C LEU A 130 -1.88 16.24 4.24
N SER A 131 -1.66 14.95 3.97
CA SER A 131 -0.30 14.38 3.90
C SER A 131 0.52 14.84 2.68
N VAL A 132 -0.14 15.16 1.57
CA VAL A 132 0.52 15.58 0.32
C VAL A 132 0.74 17.09 0.28
N LEU A 133 -0.07 17.83 1.03
CA LEU A 133 -0.09 19.29 1.06
C LEU A 133 1.28 19.94 1.31
N PRO A 134 2.11 19.49 2.29
CA PRO A 134 3.43 20.08 2.53
C PRO A 134 4.37 20.01 1.31
N VAL A 135 4.30 18.93 0.52
CA VAL A 135 5.19 18.70 -0.63
C VAL A 135 4.81 19.57 -1.83
N CYS A 136 3.52 19.83 -2.01
CA CYS A 136 3.02 20.72 -3.06
C CYS A 136 3.47 22.18 -2.85
N PHE A 137 3.63 22.61 -1.59
CA PHE A 137 4.01 23.98 -1.25
C PHE A 137 5.53 24.22 -1.22
N LEU A 138 6.38 23.19 -1.26
CA LEU A 138 7.84 23.33 -1.28
C LEU A 138 8.38 24.29 -2.36
N PRO A 139 7.98 24.20 -3.65
CA PRO A 139 8.50 25.11 -4.68
C PRO A 139 8.03 26.55 -4.47
N VAL A 140 6.81 26.74 -3.94
CA VAL A 140 6.26 28.07 -3.64
C VAL A 140 7.05 28.73 -2.51
N VAL A 141 7.31 28.01 -1.43
CA VAL A 141 8.12 28.49 -0.28
C VAL A 141 9.54 28.80 -0.73
N ARG A 142 10.13 27.95 -1.58
CA ARG A 142 11.48 28.17 -2.13
C ARG A 142 11.55 29.45 -2.97
N LEU A 143 10.61 29.66 -3.90
CA LEU A 143 10.57 30.86 -4.74
C LEU A 143 10.35 32.13 -3.91
N TRP A 144 9.50 32.06 -2.89
CA TRP A 144 9.29 33.15 -1.95
C TRP A 144 10.57 33.46 -1.16
N ALA A 145 11.23 32.44 -0.61
CA ALA A 145 12.44 32.58 0.20
C ALA A 145 13.60 33.21 -0.59
N ILE A 146 13.77 32.84 -1.86
CA ILE A 146 14.82 33.40 -2.74
C ILE A 146 14.55 34.88 -3.05
N ARG A 147 13.28 35.31 -3.12
CA ARG A 147 12.94 36.73 -3.32
C ARG A 147 13.21 37.59 -2.09
N VAL A 148 13.14 37.01 -0.89
CA VAL A 148 13.32 37.74 0.38
C VAL A 148 14.80 37.89 0.74
N SER A 149 15.65 36.91 0.42
CA SER A 149 17.08 36.98 0.75
C SER A 149 17.95 36.25 -0.26
N GLU A 150 18.97 36.95 -0.77
CA GLU A 150 19.96 36.39 -1.70
C GLU A 150 20.81 35.29 -1.06
N GLY A 151 21.03 35.35 0.27
CA GLY A 151 21.78 34.33 1.01
C GLY A 151 21.09 32.98 1.08
N LEU A 152 19.75 32.94 0.99
CA LEU A 152 18.99 31.70 0.97
C LEU A 152 19.10 30.96 -0.37
N SER A 153 19.48 31.65 -1.45
CA SER A 153 19.72 30.99 -2.73
C SER A 153 20.87 29.98 -2.64
N ALA A 154 21.98 30.32 -1.97
CA ALA A 154 23.11 29.42 -1.74
C ALA A 154 22.72 28.19 -0.89
N TYR A 155 21.78 28.34 0.04
CA TYR A 155 21.28 27.24 0.86
C TYR A 155 20.39 26.27 0.06
N TYR A 156 19.40 26.79 -0.67
CA TYR A 156 18.46 25.97 -1.46
C TYR A 156 19.10 25.37 -2.71
N TYR A 157 20.08 26.02 -3.34
CA TYR A 157 20.83 25.47 -4.48
C TYR A 157 22.03 24.62 -4.05
N GLY A 158 22.43 24.67 -2.78
CA GLY A 158 23.51 23.87 -2.21
C GLY A 158 23.09 22.44 -1.85
N SER A 159 24.05 21.69 -1.30
CA SER A 159 23.89 20.30 -0.86
C SER A 159 22.83 20.15 0.26
N TYR A 160 22.75 21.12 1.17
CA TYR A 160 21.79 21.13 2.27
C TYR A 160 20.34 21.24 1.78
N GLY A 161 20.05 22.09 0.79
CA GLY A 161 18.73 22.18 0.17
C GLY A 161 18.31 20.88 -0.54
N MET A 162 19.27 20.18 -1.15
CA MET A 162 18.99 18.89 -1.78
C MET A 162 18.71 17.79 -0.75
N LEU A 163 19.45 17.77 0.36
CA LEU A 163 19.24 16.79 1.43
C LEU A 163 17.88 16.98 2.11
N THR A 164 17.51 18.22 2.43
CA THR A 164 16.24 18.53 3.10
C THR A 164 15.04 18.23 2.21
N THR A 165 15.10 18.52 0.91
CA THR A 165 14.05 18.16 -0.05
C THR A 165 13.87 16.65 -0.17
N VAL A 166 14.95 15.87 -0.30
CA VAL A 166 14.87 14.39 -0.33
C VAL A 166 14.26 13.83 0.95
N LEU A 167 14.67 14.34 2.12
CA LEU A 167 14.19 13.87 3.42
C LEU A 167 12.68 14.15 3.59
N LEU A 168 12.22 15.33 3.19
CA LEU A 168 10.80 15.69 3.20
C LEU A 168 9.97 14.82 2.25
N PHE A 169 10.48 14.52 1.05
CA PHE A 169 9.83 13.60 0.12
C PHE A 169 9.77 12.17 0.67
N ALA A 170 10.84 11.68 1.29
CA ALA A 170 10.85 10.36 1.91
C ALA A 170 9.87 10.27 3.08
N ALA A 171 9.82 11.31 3.93
CA ALA A 171 8.90 11.38 5.07
C ALA A 171 7.43 11.39 4.61
N THR A 172 7.09 12.17 3.58
CA THR A 172 5.72 12.23 3.05
C THR A 172 5.29 10.95 2.37
N ILE A 173 6.17 10.30 1.58
CA ILE A 173 5.90 8.97 1.04
C ILE A 173 5.69 7.96 2.19
N GLY A 174 6.47 8.04 3.26
CA GLY A 174 6.33 7.20 4.45
C GLY A 174 5.00 7.40 5.17
N ILE A 175 4.62 8.65 5.46
CA ILE A 175 3.36 9.01 6.12
C ILE A 175 2.17 8.58 5.25
N TYR A 176 2.19 8.89 3.95
CA TYR A 176 1.14 8.50 3.02
C TYR A 176 1.02 6.98 2.88
N GLY A 177 2.15 6.27 2.83
CA GLY A 177 2.19 4.81 2.83
C GLY A 177 1.61 4.20 4.11
N LEU A 178 1.88 4.80 5.26
CA LEU A 178 1.33 4.37 6.55
C LEU A 178 -0.19 4.57 6.61
N ILE A 179 -0.68 5.73 6.17
CA ILE A 179 -2.12 6.02 6.06
C ILE A 179 -2.82 4.98 5.19
N LEU A 180 -2.24 4.64 4.03
CA LEU A 180 -2.76 3.63 3.13
C LEU A 180 -2.75 2.22 3.74
N TRP A 181 -1.66 1.86 4.43
CA TRP A 181 -1.57 0.58 5.13
C TRP A 181 -2.64 0.44 6.21
N LEU A 182 -2.98 1.53 6.89
CA LEU A 182 -4.04 1.57 7.89
C LEU A 182 -5.45 1.59 7.26
N PHE A 183 -5.58 2.15 6.06
CA PHE A 183 -6.84 2.25 5.32
C PHE A 183 -7.27 0.93 4.68
N LEU A 184 -6.33 0.19 4.06
CA LEU A 184 -6.65 -1.08 3.41
C LEU A 184 -6.85 -2.19 4.46
N PRO A 185 -8.03 -2.83 4.54
CA PRO A 185 -8.20 -4.04 5.34
C PRO A 185 -7.33 -5.20 4.79
N ASP A 186 -7.13 -6.21 5.64
CA ASP A 186 -6.25 -7.39 5.48
C ASP A 186 -6.62 -8.34 4.31
N GLU A 187 -7.20 -7.85 3.21
CA GLU A 187 -7.25 -8.58 1.93
C GLU A 187 -5.86 -8.99 1.43
N GLU A 188 -4.82 -8.39 2.00
CA GLU A 188 -3.43 -8.84 1.86
C GLU A 188 -3.26 -10.34 2.13
N GLN A 189 -4.14 -11.03 2.85
CA GLN A 189 -3.93 -12.45 3.10
C GLN A 189 -4.07 -13.33 1.84
N LYS A 190 -4.88 -12.92 0.85
CA LYS A 190 -5.06 -13.70 -0.41
C LYS A 190 -4.06 -13.29 -1.50
N ASP A 191 -3.75 -11.98 -1.59
CA ASP A 191 -2.83 -11.44 -2.60
C ASP A 191 -1.34 -11.47 -2.20
N ARG A 192 -1.01 -11.61 -0.89
CA ARG A 192 0.41 -11.75 -0.44
C ARG A 192 1.11 -12.96 -1.05
N TYR A 193 0.39 -14.03 -1.33
CA TYR A 193 0.96 -15.22 -1.99
C TYR A 193 1.32 -14.99 -3.46
N ARG A 194 0.81 -13.96 -4.12
CA ARG A 194 1.04 -13.72 -5.56
C ARG A 194 2.41 -13.09 -5.81
N LEU A 195 2.76 -12.07 -5.04
CA LEU A 195 4.09 -11.46 -5.06
C LEU A 195 5.15 -12.41 -4.52
N GLU A 196 4.82 -13.18 -3.47
CA GLU A 196 5.72 -14.20 -2.93
C GLU A 196 5.99 -15.31 -3.94
N LYS A 197 4.96 -15.84 -4.63
CA LYS A 197 5.13 -16.81 -5.72
C LYS A 197 5.94 -16.25 -6.88
N TRP A 198 5.70 -14.99 -7.25
CA TRP A 198 6.43 -14.33 -8.34
C TRP A 198 7.91 -14.12 -7.99
N LEU A 199 8.22 -13.74 -6.74
CA LEU A 199 9.61 -13.60 -6.28
C LEU A 199 10.31 -14.95 -6.11
N LEU A 200 9.58 -15.98 -5.66
CA LEU A 200 10.07 -17.36 -5.57
C LEU A 200 10.36 -17.99 -6.94
N GLN A 201 9.88 -17.39 -8.03
CA GLN A 201 10.18 -17.83 -9.39
C GLN A 201 11.64 -17.54 -9.77
N PHE A 202 12.34 -16.65 -9.06
CA PHE A 202 13.76 -16.40 -9.29
C PHE A 202 14.64 -17.51 -8.68
N PRO A 203 15.37 -18.30 -9.50
CA PRO A 203 16.08 -19.50 -9.04
C PRO A 203 17.21 -19.20 -8.06
N TRP A 204 17.90 -18.06 -8.21
CA TRP A 204 19.01 -17.67 -7.32
C TRP A 204 18.52 -17.30 -5.90
N MET A 205 17.33 -16.70 -5.79
CA MET A 205 16.78 -16.26 -4.52
C MET A 205 16.16 -17.43 -3.75
N ALA A 206 15.52 -18.36 -4.46
CA ALA A 206 15.08 -19.64 -3.89
C ALA A 206 16.25 -20.46 -3.33
N TYR A 207 17.36 -20.54 -4.06
CA TYR A 207 18.56 -21.24 -3.63
C TYR A 207 19.16 -20.66 -2.33
N LEU A 208 19.34 -19.35 -2.24
CA LEU A 208 19.84 -18.69 -1.02
C LEU A 208 18.92 -18.94 0.19
N LEU A 209 17.60 -18.95 -0.05
CA LEU A 209 16.64 -19.22 1.01
C LEU A 209 16.71 -20.66 1.49
N ASP A 210 16.81 -21.63 0.58
CA ASP A 210 16.89 -23.05 0.93
C ASP A 210 18.20 -23.39 1.65
N VAL A 211 19.33 -22.77 1.27
CA VAL A 211 20.59 -22.89 2.00
C VAL A 211 20.48 -22.30 3.41
N TYR A 212 19.80 -21.16 3.58
CA TYR A 212 19.60 -20.55 4.89
C TYR A 212 18.64 -21.37 5.79
N VAL A 213 17.54 -21.85 5.22
CA VAL A 213 16.52 -22.65 5.95
C VAL A 213 17.08 -24.00 6.37
N SER A 214 17.85 -24.67 5.50
CA SER A 214 18.51 -25.94 5.84
C SER A 214 19.52 -25.81 6.99
N ARG A 215 20.22 -24.67 7.08
CA ARG A 215 21.17 -24.38 8.18
C ARG A 215 20.53 -24.11 9.53
N HIS A 216 19.29 -23.61 9.55
CA HIS A 216 18.59 -23.19 10.78
C HIS A 216 17.16 -23.76 10.88
N TYR A 217 17.01 -25.04 10.51
CA TYR A 217 15.72 -25.70 10.39
C TYR A 217 14.89 -25.68 11.69
N THR A 218 15.46 -26.09 12.82
CA THR A 218 14.78 -26.17 14.12
C THR A 218 14.28 -24.81 14.63
N LYS A 219 15.05 -23.74 14.43
CA LYS A 219 14.62 -22.36 14.79
C LYS A 219 13.51 -21.86 13.87
N CYS A 220 13.56 -22.22 12.58
CA CYS A 220 12.53 -21.85 11.62
C CYS A 220 11.20 -22.56 11.90
N LEU A 221 11.24 -23.83 12.33
CA LEU A 221 10.06 -24.62 12.64
C LEU A 221 9.32 -24.09 13.88
N LYS A 222 10.06 -23.79 14.95
CA LYS A 222 9.50 -23.17 16.17
C LYS A 222 8.88 -21.80 15.89
N LYS A 223 9.51 -20.99 15.02
CA LYS A 223 8.92 -19.73 14.56
C LYS A 223 7.68 -19.95 13.70
N ASN A 224 7.66 -20.99 12.86
CA ASN A 224 6.48 -21.33 12.06
C ASN A 224 5.26 -21.63 12.94
N GLU A 225 5.47 -22.36 14.04
CA GLU A 225 4.39 -22.69 14.97
C GLU A 225 3.86 -21.44 15.69
N GLN A 226 4.75 -20.55 16.15
CA GLN A 226 4.36 -19.26 16.73
C GLN A 226 3.59 -18.39 15.73
N ILE A 227 4.03 -18.40 14.47
CA ILE A 227 3.43 -17.65 13.37
C ILE A 227 2.05 -18.23 12.98
N LYS A 228 1.88 -19.57 13.03
CA LYS A 228 0.59 -20.25 12.84
C LYS A 228 -0.42 -19.94 13.95
N GLN A 229 0.04 -19.80 15.20
CA GLN A 229 -0.82 -19.41 16.32
C GLN A 229 -1.36 -17.98 16.20
N LEU A 230 -0.68 -17.10 15.47
CA LEU A 230 -1.10 -15.71 15.25
C LEU A 230 -2.15 -15.56 14.12
N GLN A 231 -2.83 -16.63 13.69
CA GLN A 231 -3.92 -16.67 12.68
C GLN A 231 -3.66 -15.96 11.33
N GLY A 232 -2.46 -15.46 11.06
CA GLY A 232 -2.25 -14.46 10.01
C GLY A 232 -1.19 -14.77 8.96
N PHE A 233 -0.15 -15.51 9.33
CA PHE A 233 1.08 -15.50 8.54
C PHE A 233 1.37 -16.85 7.89
N GLY A 234 1.37 -16.83 6.56
CA GLY A 234 1.85 -17.93 5.72
C GLY A 234 3.33 -18.24 5.93
N ASN A 235 3.69 -19.44 5.47
CA ASN A 235 5.02 -20.05 5.30
C ASN A 235 6.23 -19.19 5.75
N VAL A 236 7.05 -19.66 6.70
CA VAL A 236 8.29 -18.98 7.19
C VAL A 236 9.18 -18.44 6.07
N ARG A 237 9.18 -19.11 4.91
CA ARG A 237 9.88 -18.69 3.70
C ARG A 237 9.50 -17.28 3.23
N ALA A 238 8.21 -16.97 3.24
CA ALA A 238 7.67 -15.66 2.87
C ALA A 238 8.15 -14.54 3.80
N PHE A 239 8.12 -14.80 5.11
CA PHE A 239 8.57 -13.86 6.11
C PHE A 239 10.08 -13.58 6.01
N LEU A 240 10.87 -14.64 5.77
CA LEU A 240 12.31 -14.50 5.57
C LEU A 240 12.63 -13.71 4.29
N MET A 241 11.89 -13.96 3.21
CA MET A 241 12.01 -13.22 1.94
C MET A 241 11.75 -11.73 2.10
N LYS A 242 10.74 -11.32 2.89
CA LYS A 242 10.47 -9.91 3.17
C LYS A 242 11.66 -9.22 3.85
N LYS A 243 12.35 -9.91 4.76
CA LYS A 243 13.55 -9.38 5.42
C LYS A 243 14.72 -9.18 4.46
N VAL A 244 14.94 -10.15 3.57
CA VAL A 244 16.01 -10.05 2.56
C VAL A 244 15.71 -8.92 1.56
N CYS A 245 14.46 -8.79 1.11
CA CYS A 245 14.03 -7.71 0.22
C CYS A 245 14.20 -6.34 0.89
N PHE A 246 13.79 -6.20 2.16
CA PHE A 246 13.98 -4.97 2.92
C PHE A 246 15.46 -4.63 3.11
N PHE A 247 16.31 -5.63 3.37
CA PHE A 247 17.75 -5.46 3.48
C PHE A 247 18.39 -5.03 2.15
N ALA A 248 18.01 -5.65 1.03
CA ALA A 248 18.48 -5.25 -0.30
C ALA A 248 18.02 -3.83 -0.66
N ALA A 249 16.78 -3.46 -0.36
CA ALA A 249 16.27 -2.11 -0.56
C ALA A 249 17.02 -1.09 0.30
N ALA A 250 17.32 -1.42 1.56
CA ALA A 250 18.11 -0.56 2.46
C ALA A 250 19.55 -0.38 1.95
N LEU A 251 20.18 -1.44 1.44
CA LEU A 251 21.50 -1.36 0.82
C LEU A 251 21.50 -0.51 -0.45
N LEU A 252 20.52 -0.68 -1.32
CA LEU A 252 20.38 0.15 -2.51
C LEU A 252 20.14 1.62 -2.14
N GLY A 253 19.30 1.86 -1.13
CA GLY A 253 19.06 3.20 -0.59
C GLY A 253 20.32 3.85 -0.01
N SER A 254 21.14 3.09 0.73
CA SER A 254 22.39 3.62 1.30
C SER A 254 23.44 3.90 0.21
N VAL A 255 23.55 3.05 -0.81
CA VAL A 255 24.45 3.28 -1.94
C VAL A 255 24.01 4.50 -2.75
N LEU A 256 22.71 4.65 -3.04
CA LEU A 256 22.18 5.84 -3.69
C LEU A 256 22.46 7.09 -2.87
N PHE A 257 22.23 7.04 -1.55
CA PHE A 257 22.54 8.15 -0.65
C PHE A 257 24.02 8.54 -0.70
N LEU A 258 24.94 7.58 -0.66
CA LEU A 258 26.38 7.83 -0.76
C LEU A 258 26.78 8.40 -2.11
N THR A 259 26.22 7.91 -3.22
CA THR A 259 26.51 8.46 -4.56
C THR A 259 26.03 9.90 -4.70
N VAL A 260 24.87 10.23 -4.15
CA VAL A 260 24.32 11.60 -4.13
C VAL A 260 25.18 12.50 -3.23
N TYR A 261 25.60 12.00 -2.07
CA TYR A 261 26.49 12.72 -1.16
C TYR A 261 27.84 13.03 -1.81
N GLN A 262 28.48 12.03 -2.42
CA GLN A 262 29.75 12.20 -3.15
C GLN A 262 29.60 13.18 -4.33
N ASN A 263 28.47 13.14 -5.04
CA ASN A 263 28.23 14.07 -6.14
C ASN A 263 28.02 15.50 -5.63
N ALA A 264 27.38 15.66 -4.46
CA ALA A 264 27.25 16.93 -3.78
C ALA A 264 28.60 17.49 -3.31
N GLU A 265 29.46 16.68 -2.70
CA GLU A 265 30.82 17.09 -2.32
C GLU A 265 31.67 17.48 -3.54
N ARG A 266 31.64 16.69 -4.62
CA ARG A 266 32.35 17.04 -5.86
C ARG A 266 31.89 18.38 -6.42
N SER A 267 30.58 18.66 -6.39
CA SER A 267 30.07 19.96 -6.83
C SER A 267 30.56 21.12 -5.95
N GLN A 268 30.69 20.91 -4.63
CA GLN A 268 31.23 21.92 -3.72
C GLN A 268 32.72 22.18 -3.95
N ILE A 269 33.52 21.12 -4.15
CA ILE A 269 34.96 21.23 -4.44
C ILE A 269 35.19 21.99 -5.75
N LEU A 270 34.41 21.69 -6.80
CA LEU A 270 34.49 22.41 -8.08
C LEU A 270 34.08 23.89 -7.96
N THR A 271 33.15 24.24 -7.07
CA THR A 271 32.80 25.64 -6.80
C THR A 271 33.85 26.39 -5.98
N GLN A 272 34.56 25.72 -5.06
CA GLN A 272 35.67 26.35 -4.32
C GLN A 272 36.93 26.54 -5.17
N ILE A 273 37.19 25.65 -6.14
CA ILE A 273 38.27 25.81 -7.13
C ILE A 273 38.01 27.01 -8.05
N LYS A 274 36.74 27.42 -8.21
CA LYS A 274 36.38 28.67 -8.88
C LYS A 274 36.67 29.84 -7.94
N ILE A 275 37.95 30.24 -7.90
CA ILE A 275 38.47 31.34 -7.06
C ILE A 275 37.46 32.49 -7.06
N PRO A 276 36.95 32.91 -5.90
CA PRO A 276 36.04 34.05 -5.83
C PRO A 276 36.72 35.27 -6.45
N SER A 277 36.01 36.03 -7.29
CA SER A 277 36.58 37.15 -8.07
C SER A 277 37.33 38.18 -7.22
N TYR A 278 37.00 38.29 -5.93
CA TYR A 278 37.68 39.16 -4.97
C TYR A 278 39.09 38.67 -4.57
N GLN A 279 39.37 37.36 -4.59
CA GLN A 279 40.71 36.82 -4.32
C GLN A 279 41.63 36.96 -5.53
N LEU A 280 41.08 36.86 -6.75
CA LEU A 280 41.81 37.14 -8.00
C LEU A 280 42.29 38.59 -8.09
N MET A 281 41.57 39.54 -7.48
CA MET A 281 41.95 40.96 -7.43
C MET A 281 43.07 41.26 -6.42
N MET A 282 43.33 40.34 -5.48
CA MET A 282 44.33 40.47 -4.41
C MET A 282 45.64 39.70 -4.72
N LEU A 283 45.68 38.94 -5.82
CA LEU A 283 46.85 38.21 -6.27
C LEU A 283 47.77 39.13 -7.10
N PRO A 284 49.10 39.13 -6.86
CA PRO A 284 50.04 39.91 -7.66
C PRO A 284 49.97 39.49 -9.15
N GLU A 285 50.04 40.48 -10.06
CA GLU A 285 49.78 40.33 -11.51
C GLU A 285 50.46 39.11 -12.17
N ARG A 286 51.64 38.69 -11.67
CA ARG A 286 52.37 37.51 -12.18
C ARG A 286 51.63 36.18 -12.03
N ALA A 287 50.69 36.08 -11.09
CA ALA A 287 49.88 34.87 -10.89
C ALA A 287 48.62 34.84 -11.77
N GLN A 288 48.19 35.98 -12.32
CA GLN A 288 47.02 36.07 -13.19
C GLN A 288 47.31 35.52 -14.60
N GLU A 289 48.55 35.60 -15.08
CA GLU A 289 48.94 35.07 -16.40
C GLU A 289 49.03 33.55 -16.45
N GLN A 290 49.19 32.85 -15.32
CA GLN A 290 49.28 31.38 -15.29
C GLN A 290 47.92 30.67 -15.22
N VAL A 291 46.83 31.42 -15.08
CA VAL A 291 45.47 30.88 -14.90
C VAL A 291 44.59 31.14 -16.13
N LYS A 292 45.08 31.87 -17.12
CA LYS A 292 44.42 32.09 -18.41
C LYS A 292 44.70 30.94 -19.38
#